data_AF-A0A813D651-F1
#
_entry.id   AF-A0A813D651-F1
#
_cell.length_a   1.000
_cell.length_b   1.000
_cell.length_c   1.000
_cell.angle_alpha   90.00
_cell.angle_beta   90.00
_cell.angle_gamma   90.00
#
_symmetry.space_group_name_H-M   'P 1'
#
loop_
_entity.id
_entity.type
_entity.pdbx_description
1 polymer ?
#
loop_
_entity_poly.entity_id
_entity_poly.type
_entity_poly.pdbx_seq_one_letter_code
_entity_poly.pdbx_strand_id
1 'polypeptide(L)'
;MGLLSDIVFCEPTVGGQIGAAIVQLLLWSFLSDYEYGVMAHVHKYVKRQPWYPTVQENMKDDEEQLIWNYPDPGFNYVSWVQTIFHHGGAGVLMSLGMLLGQPWLWRHGMLVEVGGLDLLDAFKIAHVKFFPPGTFPTNVLLKSREWGSLMAYHHSVGLCVGIPVNMYFSEIYEFQLLGLMILGFPAICFGPGLIIKTLDKAKYPRLWFAWYMWVSLIYWLGSRTIFYFPAAWSCFLHVWSSPLGSNWHVILPFTWALLAMSAFNIMCLGVSLNDLYKRYGKDTLHAVKRS
;
A
#
# COMPACT_ATOMS: atom_id res chain seq x y z
N MET A 1 10.32 25.44 -19.46
CA MET A 1 10.56 25.54 -18.01
C MET A 1 11.93 24.94 -17.71
N GLY A 2 12.59 25.32 -16.61
CA GLY A 2 13.90 24.76 -16.25
C GLY A 2 13.75 23.42 -15.50
N LEU A 3 14.81 22.60 -15.49
CA LEU A 3 14.79 21.25 -14.87
C LEU A 3 14.24 21.22 -13.44
N LEU A 4 14.56 22.22 -12.61
CA LEU A 4 14.04 22.29 -11.24
C LEU A 4 12.51 22.45 -11.21
N SER A 5 11.94 23.22 -12.12
CA SER A 5 10.49 23.39 -12.26
C SER A 5 9.86 22.06 -12.66
N ASP A 6 10.47 21.35 -13.61
CA ASP A 6 9.98 20.04 -14.06
C ASP A 6 9.95 19.03 -12.91
N ILE A 7 10.93 19.07 -12.01
CA ILE A 7 10.98 18.22 -10.81
C ILE A 7 9.90 18.62 -9.80
N VAL A 8 9.80 19.91 -9.47
CA VAL A 8 8.86 20.42 -8.47
C VAL A 8 7.40 20.18 -8.89
N PHE A 9 7.08 20.37 -10.16
CA PHE A 9 5.73 20.11 -10.70
C PHE A 9 5.57 18.69 -11.25
N CYS A 10 6.56 17.82 -11.02
CA CYS A 10 6.52 16.44 -11.48
C CYS A 10 6.06 16.35 -12.94
N GLU A 11 6.61 17.19 -13.81
CA GLU A 11 6.17 17.27 -15.21
C GLU A 11 6.30 15.90 -15.87
N PRO A 12 5.47 15.58 -16.89
CA PRO A 12 5.49 14.30 -17.60
C PRO A 12 6.70 14.20 -18.55
N THR A 13 7.87 14.70 -18.11
CA THR A 13 9.16 14.57 -18.77
C THR A 13 10.00 13.54 -18.03
N VAL A 14 10.96 12.93 -18.72
CA VAL A 14 11.91 11.98 -18.11
C VAL A 14 12.64 12.63 -16.92
N GLY A 15 13.10 13.87 -17.09
CA GLY A 15 13.79 14.63 -16.04
C GLY A 15 12.89 14.95 -14.85
N GLY A 16 11.65 15.40 -15.10
CA GLY A 16 10.67 15.72 -14.07
C GLY A 16 10.30 14.50 -13.23
N GLN A 17 9.97 13.38 -13.87
CA GLN A 17 9.58 12.14 -13.19
C GLN A 17 10.74 11.51 -12.40
N ILE A 18 11.93 11.38 -13.01
CA ILE A 18 13.10 10.80 -12.32
C ILE A 18 13.50 11.67 -11.14
N GLY A 19 13.61 12.99 -11.34
CA GLY A 19 14.01 13.88 -10.26
C GLY A 19 12.97 13.92 -9.13
N ALA A 20 11.67 13.95 -9.45
CA ALA A 20 10.62 13.91 -8.44
C ALA A 20 10.60 12.56 -7.70
N ALA A 21 10.82 11.43 -8.39
CA ALA A 21 10.93 10.12 -7.77
C ALA A 21 12.13 10.03 -6.81
N ILE A 22 13.28 10.61 -7.17
CA ILE A 22 14.45 10.69 -6.27
C ILE A 22 14.13 11.54 -5.04
N VAL A 23 13.47 12.69 -5.21
CA VAL A 23 13.06 13.54 -4.08
C VAL A 23 12.11 12.79 -3.15
N GLN A 24 11.14 12.05 -3.71
CA GLN A 24 10.22 11.21 -2.93
C GLN A 24 10.96 10.08 -2.22
N LEU A 25 11.90 9.40 -2.88
CA LEU A 25 12.74 8.37 -2.26
C LEU A 25 13.51 8.94 -1.05
N LEU A 26 14.14 10.11 -1.20
CA LEU A 26 14.86 10.76 -0.10
C LEU A 26 13.93 11.15 1.05
N LEU A 27 12.80 11.80 0.73
CA LEU A 27 11.79 12.17 1.73
C LEU A 27 11.30 10.95 2.49
N TRP A 28 10.88 9.91 1.78
CA TRP A 28 10.33 8.72 2.40
C TRP A 28 11.37 7.84 3.09
N SER A 29 12.64 7.91 2.69
CA SER A 29 13.73 7.30 3.46
C SER A 29 13.80 7.89 4.87
N PHE A 30 13.61 9.22 5.00
CA PHE A 30 13.57 9.89 6.31
C PHE A 30 12.23 9.66 7.04
N LEU A 31 11.10 9.72 6.33
CA LEU A 31 9.79 9.49 6.97
C LEU A 31 9.65 8.06 7.50
N SER A 32 10.13 7.08 6.73
CA SER A 32 10.00 5.63 6.99
C SER A 32 11.19 5.02 7.71
N ASP A 33 12.08 5.84 8.27
CA ASP A 33 13.19 5.36 9.08
C ASP A 33 12.71 5.14 10.53
N TYR A 34 12.85 3.88 10.96
CA TYR A 34 12.39 3.39 12.27
C TYR A 34 13.44 3.56 13.38
N GLU A 35 14.68 3.93 13.04
CA GLU A 35 15.78 4.18 13.97
C GLU A 35 15.95 5.68 14.22
N TYR A 36 16.00 6.47 13.15
CA TYR A 36 16.34 7.90 13.20
C TYR A 36 15.30 8.83 12.57
N GLY A 37 14.31 8.27 11.88
CA GLY A 37 13.30 9.03 11.14
C GLY A 37 12.03 9.38 11.90
N VAL A 38 11.02 9.83 11.15
CA VAL A 38 9.70 10.16 11.72
C VAL A 38 9.07 8.94 12.38
N MET A 39 9.17 7.75 11.77
CA MET A 39 8.61 6.55 12.39
C MET A 39 9.26 6.17 13.72
N ALA A 40 10.55 6.48 13.92
CA ALA A 40 11.19 6.32 15.24
C ALA A 40 10.50 7.18 16.32
N HIS A 41 10.13 8.42 15.97
CA HIS A 41 9.42 9.32 16.88
C HIS A 41 7.97 8.87 17.13
N VAL A 42 7.26 8.46 16.09
CA VAL A 42 5.91 7.90 16.21
C VAL A 42 5.94 6.67 17.11
N HIS A 43 6.89 5.76 16.90
CA HIS A 43 7.05 4.59 17.74
C HIS A 43 7.28 4.96 19.21
N LYS A 44 8.23 5.87 19.50
CA LYS A 44 8.48 6.36 20.87
C LYS A 44 7.22 6.95 21.51
N TYR A 45 6.40 7.68 20.75
CA TYR A 45 5.15 8.23 21.23
C TYR A 45 4.10 7.14 21.52
N VAL A 46 3.92 6.19 20.59
CA VAL A 46 2.97 5.08 20.69
C VAL A 46 3.29 4.19 21.89
N LYS A 47 4.56 3.86 22.15
CA LYS A 47 4.98 3.05 23.31
C LYS A 47 4.60 3.65 24.66
N ARG A 48 4.46 4.98 24.75
CA ARG A 48 4.13 5.70 25.99
C ARG A 48 2.63 5.71 26.26
N GLN A 49 1.81 5.23 25.33
CA GLN A 49 0.37 5.30 25.48
C GLN A 49 -0.14 4.20 26.42
N PRO A 50 -1.14 4.48 27.27
CA PRO A 50 -1.68 3.50 28.23
C PRO A 50 -2.24 2.23 27.58
N TRP A 51 -2.71 2.34 26.33
CA TRP A 51 -3.27 1.22 25.55
C TRP A 51 -2.21 0.38 24.81
N TYR A 52 -0.93 0.76 24.87
CA TYR A 52 0.11 0.07 24.11
C TYR A 52 0.28 -1.41 24.49
N PRO A 53 0.20 -1.83 25.77
CA PRO A 53 0.25 -3.25 26.12
C PRO A 53 -0.86 -4.07 25.46
N THR A 54 -2.06 -3.49 25.34
CA THR A 54 -3.19 -4.11 24.62
C THR A 54 -2.87 -4.29 23.14
N VAL A 55 -2.24 -3.30 22.51
CA VAL A 55 -1.78 -3.42 21.12
C VAL A 55 -0.75 -4.53 20.97
N GLN A 56 0.25 -4.60 21.85
CA GLN A 56 1.26 -5.66 21.80
C GLN A 56 0.63 -7.05 21.89
N GLU A 57 -0.30 -7.23 22.83
CA GLU A 57 -1.04 -8.47 23.02
C GLU A 57 -1.89 -8.83 21.81
N ASN A 58 -2.60 -7.85 21.24
CA ASN A 58 -3.42 -8.06 20.04
C ASN A 58 -2.59 -8.39 18.79
N MET A 59 -1.35 -7.88 18.70
CA MET A 59 -0.47 -8.05 17.54
C MET A 59 0.38 -9.31 17.59
N LYS A 60 0.59 -9.91 18.77
CA LYS A 60 1.52 -11.04 18.92
C LYS A 60 1.18 -12.25 18.05
N ASP A 61 -0.11 -12.47 17.81
CA ASP A 61 -0.66 -13.59 17.03
C ASP A 61 -1.23 -13.12 15.67
N ASP A 62 -0.94 -11.89 15.26
CA ASP A 62 -1.36 -11.39 13.95
C ASP A 62 -0.54 -12.08 12.85
N GLU A 63 -1.14 -12.29 11.67
CA GLU A 63 -0.42 -12.90 10.53
C GLU A 63 0.78 -12.04 10.13
N GLU A 64 0.65 -10.73 10.27
CA GLU A 64 1.76 -9.80 10.10
C GLU A 64 2.91 -10.07 11.09
N GLN A 65 2.63 -10.43 12.34
CA GLN A 65 3.70 -10.79 13.27
C GLN A 65 4.33 -12.15 12.94
N LEU A 66 3.60 -13.06 12.29
CA LEU A 66 4.20 -14.28 11.74
C LEU A 66 5.15 -13.98 10.57
N ILE A 67 4.83 -12.97 9.77
CA ILE A 67 5.63 -12.53 8.61
C ILE A 67 6.84 -11.73 9.07
N TRP A 68 6.61 -10.73 9.92
CA TRP A 68 7.58 -9.72 10.30
C TRP A 68 8.31 -10.03 11.59
N ASN A 69 7.80 -10.90 12.46
CA ASN A 69 8.48 -11.36 13.68
C ASN A 69 9.24 -10.25 14.44
N TYR A 70 8.61 -9.08 14.61
CA TYR A 70 9.24 -7.96 15.29
C TYR A 70 9.53 -8.35 16.76
N PRO A 71 10.70 -7.97 17.32
CA PRO A 71 10.99 -8.23 18.75
C PRO A 71 9.92 -7.66 19.69
N ASP A 72 9.32 -6.54 19.28
CA ASP A 72 8.17 -5.95 19.94
C ASP A 72 6.98 -6.00 18.94
N PRO A 73 5.95 -6.85 19.17
CA PRO A 73 4.81 -7.00 18.27
C PRO A 73 4.05 -5.69 18.01
N GLY A 74 4.17 -4.71 18.92
CA GLY A 74 3.60 -3.39 18.76
C GLY A 74 4.19 -2.60 17.58
N PHE A 75 5.33 -3.02 17.01
CA PHE A 75 5.86 -2.43 15.78
C PHE A 75 4.92 -2.59 14.58
N ASN A 76 4.18 -3.70 14.47
CA ASN A 76 3.19 -3.85 13.38
C ASN A 76 2.17 -2.71 13.39
N TYR A 77 1.81 -2.21 14.58
CA TYR A 77 0.88 -1.09 14.71
C TYR A 77 1.49 0.21 14.17
N VAL A 78 2.78 0.42 14.40
CA VAL A 78 3.50 1.58 13.87
C VAL A 78 3.60 1.49 12.34
N SER A 79 3.81 0.29 11.80
CA SER A 79 3.76 0.07 10.35
C SER A 79 2.40 0.42 9.77
N TRP A 80 1.29 0.11 10.46
CA TRP A 80 -0.05 0.52 10.03
C TRP A 80 -0.23 2.04 10.01
N VAL A 81 0.37 2.75 10.98
CA VAL A 81 0.37 4.21 10.98
C VAL A 81 1.10 4.74 9.75
N GLN A 82 2.27 4.17 9.41
CA GLN A 82 2.99 4.52 8.18
C GLN A 82 2.14 4.24 6.92
N THR A 83 1.48 3.08 6.85
CA THR A 83 0.59 2.70 5.75
C THR A 83 -0.51 3.73 5.53
N ILE A 84 -1.10 4.28 6.60
CA ILE A 84 -2.10 5.35 6.48
C ILE A 84 -1.49 6.66 6.02
N PHE A 85 -0.32 7.05 6.54
CA PHE A 85 0.34 8.27 6.07
C PHE A 85 0.69 8.19 4.59
N HIS A 86 1.13 7.02 4.13
CA HIS A 86 1.45 6.74 2.75
C HIS A 86 0.21 6.82 1.85
N HIS A 87 -0.73 5.90 2.04
CA HIS A 87 -1.92 5.79 1.20
C HIS A 87 -2.89 6.96 1.38
N GLY A 88 -3.07 7.44 2.63
CA GLY A 88 -3.90 8.60 2.93
C GLY A 88 -3.29 9.90 2.44
N GLY A 89 -1.98 10.09 2.61
CA GLY A 89 -1.26 11.25 2.06
C GLY A 89 -1.31 11.29 0.54
N ALA A 90 -1.04 10.16 -0.12
CA ALA A 90 -1.19 10.00 -1.56
C ALA A 90 -2.62 10.35 -2.02
N GLY A 91 -3.62 9.77 -1.36
CA GLY A 91 -5.04 10.00 -1.67
C GLY A 91 -5.47 11.45 -1.52
N VAL A 92 -4.98 12.17 -0.50
CA VAL A 92 -5.25 13.61 -0.32
C VAL A 92 -4.65 14.42 -1.46
N LEU A 93 -3.38 14.20 -1.81
CA LEU A 93 -2.73 14.91 -2.91
C LEU A 93 -3.44 14.66 -4.25
N MET A 94 -3.81 13.41 -4.52
CA MET A 94 -4.60 13.06 -5.70
C MET A 94 -5.96 13.74 -5.73
N SER A 95 -6.70 13.70 -4.62
CA SER A 95 -8.02 14.34 -4.51
C SER A 95 -7.91 15.84 -4.75
N LEU A 96 -6.92 16.50 -4.15
CA LEU A 96 -6.68 17.94 -4.35
C LEU A 96 -6.30 18.24 -5.79
N GLY A 97 -5.46 17.42 -6.42
CA GLY A 97 -5.12 17.56 -7.83
C GLY A 97 -6.34 17.50 -8.74
N MET A 98 -7.26 16.56 -8.49
CA MET A 98 -8.52 16.46 -9.23
C MET A 98 -9.44 17.66 -8.96
N LEU A 99 -9.64 18.03 -7.70
CA LEU A 99 -10.55 19.12 -7.29
C LEU A 99 -10.09 20.49 -7.78
N LEU A 100 -8.78 20.72 -7.82
CA LEU A 100 -8.19 22.00 -8.21
C LEU A 100 -7.83 22.06 -9.70
N GLY A 101 -8.01 20.97 -10.46
CA GLY A 101 -7.55 20.88 -11.83
C GLY A 101 -6.04 21.05 -11.95
N GLN A 102 -5.28 20.50 -11.00
CA GLN A 102 -3.82 20.58 -10.91
C GLN A 102 -3.21 19.17 -11.06
N PRO A 103 -2.94 18.70 -12.29
CA PRO A 103 -2.42 17.35 -12.53
C PRO A 103 -1.11 17.04 -11.81
N TRP A 104 -0.27 18.04 -11.58
CA TRP A 104 1.00 17.87 -10.87
C TRP A 104 0.82 17.43 -9.40
N LEU A 105 -0.24 17.90 -8.71
CA LEU A 105 -0.57 17.43 -7.36
C LEU A 105 -0.97 15.96 -7.39
N TRP A 106 -1.73 15.56 -8.41
CA TRP A 106 -2.11 14.18 -8.60
C TRP A 106 -0.90 13.28 -8.87
N ARG A 107 0.03 13.72 -9.72
CA ARG A 107 1.28 13.00 -10.00
C ARG A 107 2.15 12.86 -8.75
N HIS A 108 2.22 13.88 -7.89
CA HIS A 108 2.90 13.74 -6.59
C HIS A 108 2.21 12.74 -5.69
N GLY A 109 0.87 12.72 -5.65
CA GLY A 109 0.14 11.67 -4.94
C GLY A 109 0.50 10.28 -5.45
N MET A 110 0.67 10.11 -6.77
CA MET A 110 1.10 8.84 -7.35
C MET A 110 2.55 8.50 -6.99
N LEU A 111 3.45 9.49 -7.01
CA LEU A 111 4.84 9.28 -6.61
C LEU A 111 5.01 9.07 -5.10
N VAL A 112 4.08 9.50 -4.26
CA VAL A 112 4.08 9.11 -2.84
C VAL A 112 3.92 7.59 -2.72
N GLU A 113 3.08 6.97 -3.56
CA GLU A 113 2.98 5.51 -3.63
C GLU A 113 4.24 4.88 -4.23
N VAL A 114 4.48 5.13 -5.52
CA VAL A 114 5.54 4.43 -6.28
C VAL A 114 6.92 4.86 -5.83
N GLY A 115 7.12 6.17 -5.68
CA GLY A 115 8.42 6.73 -5.32
C GLY A 115 8.71 6.63 -3.84
N GLY A 116 7.68 6.70 -3.00
CA GLY A 116 7.83 6.75 -1.55
C GLY A 116 8.05 5.41 -0.89
N LEU A 117 7.26 4.38 -1.21
CA LEU A 117 7.43 3.05 -0.62
C LEU A 117 7.91 2.00 -1.61
N ASP A 118 7.34 1.89 -2.81
CA ASP A 118 7.75 0.83 -3.75
C ASP A 118 9.25 0.92 -4.11
N LEU A 119 9.72 2.11 -4.51
CA LEU A 119 11.14 2.35 -4.79
C LEU A 119 12.00 2.24 -3.54
N LEU A 120 11.50 2.69 -2.38
CA LEU A 120 12.24 2.63 -1.12
C LEU A 120 12.45 1.18 -0.67
N ASP A 121 11.42 0.34 -0.76
CA ASP A 121 11.50 -1.06 -0.40
C ASP A 121 12.35 -1.83 -1.41
N ALA A 122 12.24 -1.53 -2.71
CA ALA A 122 13.16 -2.08 -3.71
C ALA A 122 14.63 -1.70 -3.41
N PHE A 123 14.89 -0.44 -3.06
CA PHE A 123 16.22 0.03 -2.66
C PHE A 123 16.70 -0.68 -1.39
N LYS A 124 15.86 -0.78 -0.36
CA LYS A 124 16.17 -1.47 0.89
C LYS A 124 16.48 -2.96 0.66
N ILE A 125 15.67 -3.65 -0.18
CA ILE A 125 15.89 -5.04 -0.59
C ILE A 125 17.23 -5.19 -1.32
N ALA A 126 17.52 -4.30 -2.27
CA ALA A 126 18.78 -4.33 -3.00
C ALA A 126 19.97 -4.07 -2.06
N HIS A 127 19.87 -3.04 -1.22
CA HIS A 127 20.91 -2.65 -0.27
C HIS A 127 21.25 -3.80 0.70
N VAL A 128 20.25 -4.47 1.29
CA VAL A 128 20.54 -5.60 2.20
C VAL A 128 21.18 -6.79 1.48
N LYS A 129 20.86 -7.02 0.19
CA LYS A 129 21.42 -8.13 -0.61
C LYS A 129 22.85 -7.85 -1.06
N PHE A 130 23.16 -6.61 -1.43
CA PHE A 130 24.49 -6.23 -1.91
C PHE A 130 25.44 -5.82 -0.77
N PHE A 131 24.90 -5.24 0.32
CA PHE A 131 25.65 -4.67 1.44
C PHE A 131 25.05 -5.10 2.78
N PRO A 132 25.19 -6.38 3.19
CA PRO A 132 24.73 -6.83 4.49
C PRO A 132 25.59 -6.24 5.65
N PRO A 133 25.00 -5.91 6.82
CA PRO A 133 23.57 -5.93 7.13
C PRO A 133 22.86 -4.66 6.59
N GLY A 134 21.59 -4.77 6.21
CA GLY A 134 20.78 -3.60 5.82
C GLY A 134 20.42 -2.68 7.00
N THR A 135 19.48 -1.78 6.79
CA THR A 135 18.88 -0.95 7.86
C THR A 135 17.72 -1.66 8.54
N PHE A 136 17.38 -1.31 9.79
CA PHE A 136 16.15 -1.82 10.40
C PHE A 136 14.90 -1.20 9.72
N PRO A 137 13.80 -1.95 9.52
CA PRO A 137 13.62 -3.36 9.88
C PRO A 137 14.10 -4.36 8.82
N THR A 138 14.49 -3.88 7.64
CA THR A 138 14.95 -4.66 6.49
C THR A 138 16.04 -5.70 6.82
N ASN A 139 17.01 -5.37 7.66
CA ASN A 139 18.10 -6.26 8.08
C ASN A 139 17.69 -7.43 8.97
N VAL A 140 16.65 -7.27 9.78
CA VAL A 140 16.11 -8.34 10.61
C VAL A 140 15.15 -9.20 9.78
N LEU A 141 14.43 -8.59 8.82
CA LEU A 141 13.17 -9.13 8.29
C LEU A 141 13.19 -9.62 6.84
N LEU A 142 14.16 -9.23 6.01
CA LEU A 142 14.34 -9.78 4.65
C LEU A 142 15.19 -11.06 4.62
N LYS A 143 15.06 -11.91 5.63
CA LYS A 143 15.84 -13.17 5.70
C LYS A 143 15.28 -14.28 4.82
N SER A 144 14.01 -14.21 4.38
CA SER A 144 13.38 -15.20 3.51
C SER A 144 13.32 -14.73 2.04
N ARG A 145 13.58 -15.66 1.11
CA ARG A 145 13.60 -15.39 -0.34
C ARG A 145 12.20 -15.11 -0.88
N GLU A 146 11.21 -15.75 -0.27
CA GLU A 146 9.79 -15.67 -0.56
C GLU A 146 9.26 -14.25 -0.30
N TRP A 147 9.69 -13.63 0.80
CA TRP A 147 9.25 -12.28 1.17
C TRP A 147 9.73 -11.22 0.18
N GLY A 148 11.02 -11.25 -0.17
CA GLY A 148 11.57 -10.33 -1.16
C GLY A 148 10.91 -10.48 -2.54
N SER A 149 10.43 -11.69 -2.88
CA SER A 149 9.74 -11.97 -4.15
C SER A 149 8.30 -11.44 -4.14
N LEU A 150 7.59 -11.60 -3.01
CA LEU A 150 6.24 -11.06 -2.83
C LEU A 150 6.24 -9.53 -2.86
N MET A 151 7.19 -8.88 -2.18
CA MET A 151 7.31 -7.42 -2.21
C MET A 151 7.69 -6.92 -3.60
N ALA A 152 8.66 -7.54 -4.26
CA ALA A 152 9.00 -7.19 -5.64
C ALA A 152 7.79 -7.34 -6.58
N TYR A 153 6.99 -8.39 -6.42
CA TYR A 153 5.78 -8.60 -7.20
C TYR A 153 4.69 -7.55 -6.92
N HIS A 154 4.38 -7.30 -5.65
CA HIS A 154 3.39 -6.32 -5.22
C HIS A 154 3.74 -4.91 -5.72
N HIS A 155 4.97 -4.46 -5.47
CA HIS A 155 5.45 -3.14 -5.87
C HIS A 155 5.73 -3.04 -7.39
N SER A 156 5.85 -4.17 -8.10
CA SER A 156 5.92 -4.12 -9.57
C SER A 156 4.64 -3.53 -10.17
N VAL A 157 3.50 -3.64 -9.49
CA VAL A 157 2.26 -3.01 -9.95
C VAL A 157 2.37 -1.49 -9.89
N GLY A 158 2.81 -0.92 -8.78
CA GLY A 158 2.96 0.53 -8.65
C GLY A 158 3.99 1.08 -9.64
N LEU A 159 5.10 0.37 -9.86
CA LEU A 159 6.10 0.73 -10.88
C LEU A 159 5.54 0.67 -12.31
N CYS A 160 4.76 -0.35 -12.64
CA CYS A 160 4.24 -0.56 -14.00
C CYS A 160 2.95 0.22 -14.31
N VAL A 161 2.18 0.65 -13.31
CA VAL A 161 1.05 1.57 -13.48
C VAL A 161 1.50 3.01 -13.30
N GLY A 162 2.11 3.32 -12.17
CA GLY A 162 2.26 4.70 -11.73
C GLY A 162 3.24 5.49 -12.59
N ILE A 163 4.28 4.87 -13.15
CA ILE A 163 5.19 5.56 -14.08
C ILE A 163 4.48 5.88 -15.42
N PRO A 164 3.89 4.91 -16.15
CA PRO A 164 3.16 5.22 -17.38
C PRO A 164 1.97 6.14 -17.17
N VAL A 165 1.22 5.97 -16.06
CA VAL A 165 0.08 6.85 -15.78
C VAL A 165 0.54 8.27 -15.49
N ASN A 166 1.62 8.47 -14.71
CA ASN A 166 2.17 9.80 -14.51
C ASN A 166 2.64 10.45 -15.81
N MET A 167 3.26 9.69 -16.70
CA MET A 167 3.84 10.21 -17.95
C MET A 167 2.81 10.48 -19.04
N TYR A 168 1.79 9.63 -19.18
CA TYR A 168 0.94 9.64 -20.37
C TYR A 168 -0.54 9.94 -20.08
N PHE A 169 -1.01 9.68 -18.85
CA PHE A 169 -2.44 9.65 -18.55
C PHE A 169 -2.84 10.41 -17.29
N SER A 170 -1.93 11.19 -16.69
CA SER A 170 -2.18 11.91 -15.43
C SER A 170 -3.22 13.02 -15.53
N GLU A 171 -3.64 13.38 -16.74
CA GLU A 171 -4.68 14.36 -17.02
C GLU A 171 -6.02 13.72 -17.42
N ILE A 172 -6.05 12.39 -17.57
CA ILE A 172 -7.26 11.65 -17.92
C ILE A 172 -7.99 11.23 -16.64
N TYR A 173 -9.24 11.67 -16.52
CA TYR A 173 -10.06 11.50 -15.31
C TYR A 173 -10.19 10.04 -14.87
N GLU A 174 -10.37 9.11 -15.81
CA GLU A 174 -10.49 7.67 -15.55
C GLU A 174 -9.24 7.12 -14.85
N PHE A 175 -8.06 7.55 -15.29
CA PHE A 175 -6.80 7.15 -14.67
C PHE A 175 -6.58 7.84 -13.33
N GLN A 176 -7.02 9.09 -13.19
CA GLN A 176 -6.99 9.79 -11.93
C GLN A 176 -7.83 9.10 -10.85
N LEU A 177 -9.05 8.67 -11.22
CA LEU A 177 -9.92 7.87 -10.39
C LEU A 177 -9.30 6.52 -10.07
N LEU A 178 -8.73 5.81 -11.05
CA LEU A 178 -8.08 4.52 -10.84
C LEU A 178 -6.92 4.63 -9.82
N GLY A 179 -6.10 5.68 -9.91
CA GLY A 179 -5.09 5.95 -8.90
C GLY A 179 -5.70 6.19 -7.52
N LEU A 180 -6.66 7.10 -7.39
CA LEU A 180 -7.33 7.37 -6.11
C LEU A 180 -7.92 6.10 -5.47
N MET A 181 -8.45 5.23 -6.31
CA MET A 181 -9.01 3.94 -5.95
C MET A 181 -8.00 2.93 -5.41
N ILE A 182 -6.85 2.82 -6.06
CA ILE A 182 -5.80 1.89 -5.65
C ILE A 182 -5.16 2.38 -4.35
N LEU A 183 -5.04 3.70 -4.16
CA LEU A 183 -4.26 4.32 -3.09
C LEU A 183 -5.09 4.78 -1.91
N GLY A 184 -6.20 5.47 -2.12
CA GLY A 184 -7.03 6.02 -1.05
C GLY A 184 -7.81 4.94 -0.30
N PHE A 185 -8.09 3.81 -0.94
CA PHE A 185 -8.92 2.76 -0.36
C PHE A 185 -8.26 1.99 0.79
N PRO A 186 -6.97 1.59 0.71
CA PRO A 186 -6.24 1.08 1.87
C PRO A 186 -6.41 1.94 3.13
N ALA A 187 -6.34 3.27 3.03
CA ALA A 187 -6.48 4.15 4.20
C ALA A 187 -7.85 4.01 4.89
N ILE A 188 -8.93 3.78 4.11
CA ILE A 188 -10.29 3.55 4.64
C ILE A 188 -10.41 2.19 5.34
N CYS A 189 -9.66 1.19 4.88
CA CYS A 189 -9.60 -0.13 5.53
C CYS A 189 -8.79 -0.09 6.84
N PHE A 190 -7.60 0.53 6.82
CA PHE A 190 -6.66 0.52 7.93
C PHE A 190 -6.98 1.57 9.01
N GLY A 191 -7.57 2.71 8.65
CA GLY A 191 -7.91 3.82 9.56
C GLY A 191 -8.71 3.40 10.79
N PRO A 192 -9.91 2.81 10.62
CA PRO A 192 -10.69 2.30 11.75
C PRO A 192 -9.93 1.22 12.55
N GLY A 193 -9.12 0.41 11.86
CA GLY A 193 -8.31 -0.63 12.46
C GLY A 193 -7.27 -0.13 13.46
N LEU A 194 -6.70 1.07 13.24
CA LEU A 194 -5.80 1.69 14.22
C LEU A 194 -6.50 1.95 15.56
N ILE A 195 -7.78 2.31 15.56
CA ILE A 195 -8.52 2.55 16.79
C ILE A 195 -8.86 1.21 17.44
N ILE A 196 -9.40 0.27 16.66
CA ILE A 196 -9.86 -1.03 17.16
C ILE A 196 -8.72 -1.86 17.75
N LYS A 197 -7.52 -1.78 17.18
CA LYS A 197 -6.33 -2.48 17.71
C LYS A 197 -5.88 -1.97 19.08
N THR A 198 -6.28 -0.77 19.50
CA THR A 198 -6.07 -0.26 20.88
C THR A 198 -7.04 -0.84 21.89
N LEU A 199 -8.11 -1.51 21.44
CA LEU A 199 -9.14 -2.09 22.30
C LEU A 199 -8.84 -3.56 22.58
N ASP A 200 -9.14 -3.99 23.80
CA ASP A 200 -9.03 -5.39 24.20
C ASP A 200 -10.02 -6.25 23.40
N LYS A 201 -9.49 -7.23 22.67
CA LYS A 201 -10.27 -8.14 21.81
C LYS A 201 -11.24 -9.03 22.60
N ALA A 202 -10.86 -9.49 23.78
CA ALA A 202 -11.71 -10.31 24.63
C ALA A 202 -12.89 -9.49 25.20
N LYS A 203 -12.65 -8.21 25.49
CA LYS A 203 -13.68 -7.30 26.00
C LYS A 203 -14.61 -6.79 24.90
N TYR A 204 -14.10 -6.57 23.68
CA TYR A 204 -14.86 -5.98 22.57
C TYR A 204 -14.94 -6.88 21.31
N PRO A 205 -15.30 -8.17 21.42
CA PRO A 205 -15.19 -9.12 20.30
C PRO A 205 -16.09 -8.76 19.11
N ARG A 206 -17.24 -8.14 19.36
CA ARG A 206 -18.17 -7.70 18.29
C ARG A 206 -17.61 -6.57 17.45
N LEU A 207 -16.86 -5.62 18.04
CA LEU A 207 -16.22 -4.53 17.29
C LEU A 207 -15.11 -5.06 16.40
N TRP A 208 -14.31 -6.00 16.92
CA TRP A 208 -13.30 -6.70 16.15
C TRP A 208 -13.91 -7.46 14.97
N PHE A 209 -14.98 -8.22 15.21
CA PHE A 209 -15.69 -8.92 14.14
C PHE A 209 -16.25 -7.96 13.08
N ALA A 210 -16.94 -6.89 13.51
CA ALA A 210 -17.50 -5.89 12.61
C ALA A 210 -16.40 -5.24 11.75
N TRP A 211 -15.23 -4.99 12.33
CA TRP A 211 -14.09 -4.46 11.60
C TRP A 211 -13.51 -5.45 10.59
N TYR A 212 -13.33 -6.72 10.94
CA TYR A 212 -12.90 -7.74 9.97
C TYR A 212 -13.89 -7.86 8.81
N MET A 213 -15.20 -7.80 9.11
CA MET A 213 -16.24 -7.79 8.09
C MET A 213 -16.19 -6.50 7.25
N TRP A 214 -15.99 -5.34 7.86
CA TRP A 214 -15.80 -4.07 7.16
C TRP A 214 -14.63 -4.16 6.19
N VAL A 215 -13.43 -4.51 6.67
CA VAL A 215 -12.23 -4.65 5.83
C VAL A 215 -12.49 -5.64 4.71
N SER A 216 -13.08 -6.80 5.01
CA SER A 216 -13.39 -7.80 3.99
C SER A 216 -14.37 -7.27 2.95
N LEU A 217 -15.51 -6.69 3.35
CA LEU A 217 -16.54 -6.22 2.41
C LEU A 217 -16.09 -5.00 1.61
N ILE A 218 -15.50 -4.02 2.28
CA ILE A 218 -15.04 -2.79 1.66
C ILE A 218 -13.87 -3.14 0.73
N TYR A 219 -12.87 -3.89 1.19
CA TYR A 219 -11.77 -4.33 0.32
C TYR A 219 -12.26 -5.17 -0.87
N TRP A 220 -13.03 -6.25 -0.64
CA TRP A 220 -13.44 -7.18 -1.71
C TRP A 220 -14.50 -6.63 -2.64
N LEU A 221 -15.63 -6.24 -2.07
CA LEU A 221 -16.80 -5.85 -2.84
C LEU A 221 -16.63 -4.41 -3.32
N GLY A 222 -16.25 -3.50 -2.42
CA GLY A 222 -16.04 -2.09 -2.72
C GLY A 222 -14.86 -1.90 -3.67
N SER A 223 -13.64 -2.01 -3.16
CA SER A 223 -12.46 -1.62 -3.96
C SER A 223 -12.26 -2.51 -5.16
N ARG A 224 -12.25 -3.83 -5.01
CA ARG A 224 -11.75 -4.70 -6.08
C ARG A 224 -12.80 -5.03 -7.14
N THR A 225 -14.05 -5.25 -6.73
CA THR A 225 -15.12 -5.68 -7.64
C THR A 225 -15.90 -4.50 -8.22
N ILE A 226 -16.49 -3.66 -7.38
CA ILE A 226 -17.43 -2.61 -7.83
C ILE A 226 -16.68 -1.46 -8.50
N PHE A 227 -15.54 -1.05 -7.95
CA PHE A 227 -14.89 0.17 -8.40
C PHE A 227 -13.62 -0.10 -9.25
N TYR A 228 -12.74 -1.03 -8.84
CA TYR A 228 -11.43 -1.21 -9.51
C TYR A 228 -11.60 -1.87 -10.87
N PHE A 229 -12.35 -2.97 -10.97
CA PHE A 229 -12.47 -3.70 -12.23
C PHE A 229 -13.06 -2.83 -13.36
N PRO A 230 -14.16 -2.07 -13.14
CA PRO A 230 -14.66 -1.15 -14.16
C PRO A 230 -13.67 -0.04 -14.51
N ALA A 231 -13.00 0.56 -13.52
CA ALA A 231 -12.02 1.62 -13.76
C ALA A 231 -10.80 1.11 -14.54
N ALA A 232 -10.28 -0.05 -14.16
CA ALA A 232 -9.16 -0.72 -14.80
C ALA A 232 -9.47 -1.11 -16.24
N TRP A 233 -10.68 -1.64 -16.49
CA TRP A 233 -11.16 -1.97 -17.82
C TRP A 233 -11.34 -0.71 -18.70
N SER A 234 -11.93 0.35 -18.15
CA SER A 234 -12.07 1.63 -18.86
C SER A 234 -10.71 2.22 -19.26
N CYS A 235 -9.74 2.20 -18.34
CA CYS A 235 -8.38 2.65 -18.60
C CYS A 235 -7.69 1.77 -19.66
N PHE A 236 -7.90 0.44 -19.62
CA PHE A 236 -7.37 -0.46 -20.65
C PHE A 236 -7.91 -0.12 -22.04
N LEU A 237 -9.23 0.08 -22.16
CA LEU A 237 -9.83 0.48 -23.43
C LEU A 237 -9.31 1.84 -23.89
N HIS A 238 -9.09 2.79 -22.98
CA HIS A 238 -8.44 4.07 -23.30
C HIS A 238 -7.03 3.89 -23.85
N VAL A 239 -6.16 3.11 -23.18
CA VAL A 239 -4.81 2.83 -23.68
C VAL A 239 -4.88 2.18 -25.07
N TRP A 240 -5.70 1.14 -25.20
CA TRP A 240 -5.81 0.33 -26.41
C TRP A 240 -6.32 1.13 -27.62
N SER A 241 -7.27 2.03 -27.40
CA SER A 241 -7.84 2.88 -28.46
C SER A 241 -7.04 4.16 -28.72
N SER A 242 -6.11 4.52 -27.83
CA SER A 242 -5.27 5.71 -28.01
C SER A 242 -4.24 5.53 -29.15
N PRO A 243 -3.71 6.62 -29.72
CA PRO A 243 -2.55 6.55 -30.62
C PRO A 243 -1.33 5.84 -30.00
N LEU A 244 -1.21 5.90 -28.67
CA LEU A 244 -0.17 5.21 -27.90
C LEU A 244 -0.45 3.70 -27.73
N GLY A 245 -1.65 3.23 -28.05
CA GLY A 245 -2.07 1.82 -28.02
C GLY A 245 -1.41 0.93 -29.07
N SER A 246 -0.45 1.47 -29.84
CA SER A 246 0.46 0.70 -30.69
C SER A 246 1.90 0.65 -30.14
N ASN A 247 2.19 1.41 -29.08
CA ASN A 247 3.52 1.51 -28.49
C ASN A 247 3.70 0.47 -27.37
N TRP A 248 4.59 -0.51 -27.61
CA TRP A 248 4.87 -1.58 -26.65
C TRP A 248 5.34 -1.09 -25.28
N HIS A 249 6.04 0.05 -25.20
CA HIS A 249 6.49 0.62 -23.94
C HIS A 249 5.35 1.24 -23.10
N VAL A 250 4.14 1.37 -23.65
CA VAL A 250 2.93 1.83 -22.94
C VAL A 250 2.01 0.64 -22.64
N ILE A 251 1.75 -0.20 -23.64
CA ILE A 251 0.83 -1.33 -23.51
C ILE A 251 1.36 -2.40 -22.56
N LEU A 252 2.65 -2.75 -22.65
CA LEU A 252 3.21 -3.87 -21.89
C LEU A 252 3.20 -3.58 -20.38
N PRO A 253 3.67 -2.42 -19.88
CA PRO A 253 3.56 -2.09 -18.46
C PRO A 253 2.11 -2.06 -17.96
N PHE A 254 1.19 -1.49 -18.76
CA PHE A 254 -0.21 -1.42 -18.37
C PHE A 254 -0.87 -2.80 -18.31
N THR A 255 -0.60 -3.67 -19.28
CA THR A 255 -1.07 -5.05 -19.29
C THR A 255 -0.50 -5.85 -18.13
N TRP A 256 0.81 -5.73 -17.86
CA TRP A 256 1.44 -6.37 -16.70
C TRP A 256 0.78 -5.93 -15.40
N ALA A 257 0.59 -4.63 -15.22
CA ALA A 257 -0.06 -4.08 -14.05
C ALA A 257 -1.47 -4.63 -13.82
N LEU A 258 -2.28 -4.70 -14.87
CA LEU A 258 -3.64 -5.26 -14.77
C LEU A 258 -3.60 -6.72 -14.34
N LEU A 259 -2.72 -7.53 -14.95
CA LEU A 259 -2.56 -8.95 -14.61
C LEU A 259 -2.03 -9.13 -13.19
N ALA A 260 -0.98 -8.39 -12.83
CA ALA A 260 -0.33 -8.48 -11.53
C ALA A 260 -1.26 -8.02 -10.41
N MET A 261 -1.99 -6.92 -10.59
CA MET A 261 -2.98 -6.48 -9.61
C MET A 261 -4.16 -7.45 -9.52
N SER A 262 -4.60 -8.04 -10.63
CA SER A 262 -5.67 -9.05 -10.63
C SER A 262 -5.25 -10.31 -9.86
N ALA A 263 -4.04 -10.81 -10.10
CA ALA A 263 -3.51 -11.96 -9.38
C ALA A 263 -3.22 -11.65 -7.91
N PHE A 264 -2.72 -10.44 -7.59
CA PHE A 264 -2.61 -9.96 -6.21
C PHE A 264 -3.97 -9.94 -5.50
N ASN A 265 -5.01 -9.45 -6.18
CA ASN A 265 -6.38 -9.46 -5.64
C ASN A 265 -6.88 -10.89 -5.41
N ILE A 266 -6.68 -11.82 -6.34
CA ILE A 266 -7.09 -13.22 -6.14
C ILE A 266 -6.34 -13.84 -4.94
N MET A 267 -5.04 -13.56 -4.80
CA MET A 267 -4.24 -14.04 -3.67
C MET A 267 -4.76 -13.47 -2.34
N CYS A 268 -4.99 -12.16 -2.25
CA CYS A 268 -5.56 -11.55 -1.05
C CYS A 268 -6.94 -12.15 -0.71
N LEU A 269 -7.74 -12.56 -1.72
CA LEU A 269 -9.07 -13.17 -1.50
C LEU A 269 -8.91 -14.53 -0.85
N GLY A 270 -8.00 -15.34 -1.39
CA GLY A 270 -7.66 -16.64 -0.82
C GLY A 270 -7.22 -16.51 0.64
N VAL A 271 -6.35 -15.54 0.96
CA VAL A 271 -5.90 -15.29 2.33
C VAL A 271 -7.05 -14.87 3.24
N SER A 272 -7.85 -13.88 2.81
CA SER A 272 -8.98 -13.36 3.62
C SER A 272 -10.03 -14.43 3.90
N LEU A 273 -10.41 -15.22 2.88
CA LEU A 273 -11.38 -16.31 3.04
C LEU A 273 -10.84 -17.44 3.93
N ASN A 274 -9.56 -17.76 3.82
CA ASN A 274 -8.91 -18.75 4.68
C ASN A 274 -8.87 -18.31 6.14
N ASP A 275 -8.56 -17.04 6.41
CA ASP A 275 -8.55 -16.49 7.78
C ASP A 275 -9.95 -16.47 8.39
N LEU A 276 -10.96 -16.03 7.62
CA LEU A 276 -12.37 -16.11 8.02
C LEU A 276 -12.79 -17.56 8.32
N TYR A 277 -12.41 -18.52 7.48
CA TYR A 277 -12.70 -19.94 7.68
C TYR A 277 -12.02 -20.49 8.94
N LYS A 278 -10.73 -20.19 9.16
CA LYS A 278 -9.99 -20.67 10.34
C LYS A 278 -10.56 -20.11 11.63
N ARG A 279 -10.92 -18.82 11.65
CA ARG A 279 -11.38 -18.12 12.86
C ARG A 279 -12.84 -18.41 13.21
N TYR A 280 -13.70 -18.68 12.23
CA TYR A 280 -15.15 -18.77 12.46
C TYR A 280 -15.79 -20.05 11.91
N GLY A 281 -15.15 -20.69 10.92
CA GLY A 281 -15.63 -21.95 10.34
C GLY A 281 -15.36 -23.18 11.22
N LYS A 282 -14.22 -23.22 11.93
CA LYS A 282 -13.86 -24.37 12.79
C LYS A 282 -14.80 -24.55 13.99
N ASP A 283 -15.17 -23.47 14.67
CA ASP A 283 -16.03 -23.55 15.86
C ASP A 283 -17.47 -23.92 15.51
N THR A 284 -17.96 -23.45 14.36
CA THR A 284 -19.31 -23.77 13.87
C THR A 284 -19.43 -25.25 13.44
N LEU A 285 -18.39 -25.81 12.80
CA LEU A 285 -18.34 -27.24 12.42
C LEU A 285 -18.21 -28.18 13.63
N HIS A 286 -17.54 -27.74 14.70
CA HIS A 286 -17.45 -28.51 15.93
C HIS A 286 -18.74 -28.46 16.77
N ALA A 287 -19.51 -27.37 16.70
CA ALA A 287 -20.84 -27.29 17.32
C ALA A 287 -21.86 -28.22 16.63
N VAL A 288 -21.84 -28.28 15.29
CA VAL A 288 -22.74 -29.16 14.51
C VAL A 288 -22.39 -30.66 14.65
N LYS A 289 -21.13 -31.01 14.96
CA LYS A 289 -20.74 -32.40 15.26
C LYS A 289 -21.07 -32.84 16.70
N ARG A 290 -21.50 -31.92 17.57
CA ARG A 290 -21.88 -32.21 18.97
C ARG A 290 -23.40 -32.11 19.21
N SER A 291 -24.17 -31.68 18.22
CA SER A 291 -25.64 -31.73 18.17
C SER A 291 -26.10 -32.96 17.40
#